data_AF-A0A1I7YWV1-F1
#
_entry.id   AF-A0A1I7YWV1-F1
#
_cell.length_a   1.000
_cell.length_b   1.000
_cell.length_c   1.000
_cell.angle_alpha   90.00
_cell.angle_beta   90.00
_cell.angle_gamma   90.00
#
_symmetry.space_group_name_H-M   'P 1'
#
loop_
_entity.id
_entity.type
_entity.pdbx_description
1 polymer ?
#
loop_
_entity_poly.entity_id
_entity_poly.type
_entity_poly.pdbx_seq_one_letter_code
_entity_poly.pdbx_strand_id
1 'polypeptide(L)'
;MSTCNLNCLHGGACYVDPDDPRQMGCGCPDEWTGQYCQLSHPLIRYYYLTWLLLVLLVLILFKDHILKAGKWALKYLKKRGAGDEGGVAEEPNASGVSSATTPPLISF
;
A
#
# COMPACT_ATOMS: atom_id res chain seq x y z
N MET A 1 -43.12 5.73 12.01
CA MET A 1 -41.67 5.60 11.77
C MET A 1 -41.28 6.71 10.81
N SER A 2 -40.47 7.66 11.25
CA SER A 2 -39.91 8.70 10.38
C SER A 2 -38.89 8.04 9.46
N THR A 3 -39.21 7.89 8.18
CA THR A 3 -38.29 7.37 7.18
C THR A 3 -37.31 8.47 6.79
N CYS A 4 -36.02 8.23 7.01
CA CYS A 4 -34.96 9.14 6.58
C CYS A 4 -34.83 9.06 5.05
N ASN A 5 -35.25 10.11 4.33
CA ASN A 5 -35.25 10.16 2.85
C ASN A 5 -34.09 10.99 2.28
N LEU A 6 -33.02 11.19 3.06
CA LEU A 6 -31.85 11.94 2.61
C LEU A 6 -30.88 11.00 1.89
N ASN A 7 -30.54 11.32 0.64
CA ASN A 7 -29.56 10.56 -0.14
C ASN A 7 -28.14 10.90 0.31
N CYS A 8 -27.60 10.13 1.25
CA CYS A 8 -26.21 10.23 1.67
C CYS A 8 -25.31 9.46 0.70
N LEU A 9 -24.27 10.11 0.18
CA LEU A 9 -23.31 9.52 -0.75
C LEU A 9 -22.17 8.81 0.00
N HIS A 10 -21.38 8.03 -0.73
CA HIS A 10 -20.12 7.42 -0.28
C HIS A 10 -20.20 6.64 1.05
N GLY A 11 -21.32 5.95 1.28
CA GLY A 11 -21.52 5.14 2.49
C GLY A 11 -21.95 5.93 3.72
N GLY A 12 -22.35 7.20 3.57
CA GLY A 12 -22.95 7.98 4.65
C GLY A 12 -24.29 7.40 5.12
N ALA A 13 -24.57 7.53 6.42
CA ALA A 13 -25.82 7.06 7.02
C ALA A 13 -26.79 8.22 7.25
N CYS A 14 -28.04 8.05 6.85
CA CYS A 14 -29.09 9.02 7.11
C CYS A 14 -29.57 8.89 8.55
N TYR A 15 -29.63 10.00 9.28
CA TYR A 15 -30.21 10.05 10.62
C TYR A 15 -31.22 11.20 10.73
N VAL A 16 -32.23 10.99 11.58
CA VAL A 16 -33.22 12.00 11.92
C VAL A 16 -32.90 12.49 13.33
N ASP A 17 -32.94 13.79 13.53
CA ASP A 17 -32.70 14.40 14.83
C ASP A 17 -33.78 13.93 15.82
N PRO A 18 -33.42 13.41 17.01
CA PRO A 18 -34.39 12.93 17.98
C PRO A 18 -35.27 14.05 18.55
N ASP A 19 -34.78 15.30 18.56
CA ASP A 19 -35.49 16.45 19.12
C ASP A 19 -36.40 17.14 18.08
N ASP A 20 -36.05 17.05 16.79
CA ASP A 20 -36.83 17.61 15.69
C ASP A 20 -36.93 16.63 14.51
N PRO A 21 -38.08 15.94 14.31
CA PRO A 21 -38.23 14.95 13.23
C PRO A 21 -38.21 15.54 11.81
N ARG A 22 -38.16 16.88 11.69
CA ARG A 22 -37.99 17.61 10.43
C ARG A 22 -36.52 17.85 10.09
N GLN A 23 -35.64 17.78 11.07
CA GLN A 23 -34.20 17.91 10.88
C GLN A 23 -33.63 16.53 10.59
N MET A 24 -33.11 16.36 9.38
CA MET A 24 -32.47 15.13 8.91
C MET A 24 -31.09 15.47 8.37
N GLY A 25 -30.14 14.60 8.67
CA GLY A 25 -28.73 14.79 8.32
C GLY A 25 -28.09 13.50 7.80
N CYS A 26 -26.92 13.67 7.22
CA CYS A 26 -26.05 12.56 6.82
C CYS A 26 -24.84 12.49 7.75
N GLY A 27 -24.65 11.33 8.38
CA GLY A 27 -23.41 10.99 9.07
C GLY A 27 -22.40 10.50 8.05
N CYS A 28 -21.36 11.30 7.81
CA CYS A 28 -20.34 10.99 6.82
C CYS A 28 -19.17 10.20 7.44
N PRO A 29 -18.54 9.29 6.68
CA PRO A 29 -17.24 8.71 7.07
C PRO A 29 -16.16 9.78 7.18
N ASP A 30 -15.08 9.52 7.93
CA ASP A 30 -14.00 10.49 8.19
C ASP A 30 -13.36 11.11 6.93
N GLU A 31 -13.46 10.41 5.79
CA GLU A 31 -12.90 10.82 4.51
C GLU A 31 -13.84 11.68 3.65
N TRP A 32 -15.11 11.82 4.05
CA TRP A 32 -16.13 12.60 3.35
C TRP A 32 -16.76 13.65 4.26
N THR A 33 -17.30 14.71 3.66
CA THR A 33 -17.91 15.85 4.35
C THR A 33 -18.99 16.50 3.48
N GLY A 34 -19.67 17.50 4.03
CA GLY A 34 -20.80 18.18 3.41
C GLY A 34 -22.16 17.56 3.75
N GLN A 35 -23.23 18.26 3.38
CA GLN A 35 -24.61 17.91 3.76
C GLN A 35 -25.05 16.51 3.31
N TYR A 36 -24.47 16.00 2.22
CA TYR A 36 -24.76 14.69 1.64
C TYR A 36 -23.51 13.81 1.53
N CYS A 37 -22.44 14.12 2.26
CA CYS A 37 -21.14 13.43 2.13
C CYS A 37 -20.53 13.51 0.72
N GLN A 38 -20.82 14.60 0.00
CA GLN A 38 -20.41 14.79 -1.40
C GLN A 38 -18.98 15.34 -1.56
N LEU A 39 -18.42 15.90 -0.49
CA LEU A 39 -17.10 16.55 -0.52
C LEU A 39 -16.08 15.61 0.12
N SER A 40 -14.90 15.47 -0.47
CA SER A 40 -13.78 14.78 0.19
C SER A 40 -13.21 15.64 1.32
N HIS A 41 -12.86 15.05 2.45
CA HIS A 41 -12.32 15.78 3.60
C HIS A 41 -10.97 16.46 3.26
N PRO A 42 -10.82 17.78 3.47
CA PRO A 42 -9.61 18.51 3.06
C PRO A 42 -8.34 18.09 3.81
N LEU A 43 -8.49 17.52 5.01
CA LEU A 43 -7.36 17.05 5.82
C LEU A 43 -6.60 15.89 5.16
N ILE A 44 -7.31 14.98 4.50
CA ILE A 44 -6.69 13.82 3.84
C ILE A 44 -5.83 14.30 2.67
N ARG A 45 -6.34 15.26 1.90
CA ARG A 45 -5.58 15.89 0.81
C ARG A 45 -4.31 16.56 1.32
N TYR A 46 -4.39 17.27 2.44
CA TYR A 46 -3.22 17.89 3.07
C TYR A 46 -2.22 16.85 3.61
N TYR A 47 -2.71 15.77 4.23
CA TYR A 47 -1.87 14.68 4.72
C TYR A 47 -1.04 14.05 3.59
N TYR A 48 -1.66 13.72 2.45
CA TYR A 48 -0.92 13.17 1.32
C TYR A 48 0.06 14.16 0.69
N LEU A 49 -0.31 15.44 0.59
CA LEU A 49 0.60 16.48 0.07
C LEU A 49 1.80 16.70 0.98
N THR A 50 1.59 16.73 2.30
CA THR A 50 2.69 16.85 3.27
C THR A 50 3.58 15.62 3.26
N TRP A 51 3.02 14.41 3.19
CA TRP A 51 3.79 13.18 3.03
C TRP A 51 4.61 13.16 1.75
N LEU A 52 4.01 13.53 0.61
CA LEU A 52 4.72 13.60 -0.67
C LEU A 52 5.86 14.61 -0.61
N LEU A 53 5.64 15.78 0.00
CA LEU A 53 6.68 16.79 0.21
C LEU A 53 7.79 16.29 1.13
N LEU A 54 7.46 15.60 2.23
CA LEU A 54 8.44 15.01 3.14
C LEU A 54 9.29 13.94 2.44
N VAL A 55 8.66 13.05 1.68
CA VAL A 55 9.35 12.03 0.89
C VAL A 55 10.27 12.69 -0.15
N LEU A 56 9.79 13.72 -0.85
CA LEU A 56 10.59 14.45 -1.81
C LEU A 56 11.80 15.14 -1.13
N LEU A 57 11.60 15.73 0.05
CA LEU A 57 12.65 16.38 0.82
C LEU A 57 13.71 15.36 1.28
N VAL A 58 13.28 14.21 1.79
CA VAL A 58 14.16 13.09 2.12
C VAL A 58 14.93 12.66 0.88
N LEU A 59 14.28 12.40 -0.26
CA LEU A 59 14.96 12.02 -1.50
C LEU A 59 15.99 13.07 -1.94
N ILE A 60 15.72 14.36 -1.77
CA ILE A 60 16.68 15.44 -2.08
C ILE A 60 17.89 15.38 -1.14
N LEU A 61 17.67 15.28 0.18
CA LEU A 61 18.76 15.19 1.17
C LEU A 61 19.63 13.94 0.97
N PHE A 62 18.98 12.81 0.66
CA PHE A 62 19.67 11.54 0.46
C PHE A 62 20.17 11.35 -0.98
N LYS A 63 19.83 12.24 -1.93
CA LYS A 63 20.23 12.14 -3.34
C LYS A 63 21.75 11.99 -3.48
N ASP A 64 22.50 12.79 -2.73
CA ASP A 64 23.96 12.78 -2.80
C ASP A 64 24.57 11.52 -2.19
N HIS A 65 23.95 10.97 -1.14
CA HIS A 65 24.38 9.71 -0.51
C HIS A 65 24.03 8.51 -1.40
N ILE A 66 22.83 8.48 -1.96
CA ILE A 66 22.38 7.42 -2.89
C ILE A 66 23.22 7.44 -4.16
N LEU A 67 23.56 8.61 -4.71
CA LEU A 67 24.42 8.72 -5.90
C LEU A 67 25.86 8.28 -5.62
N LYS A 68 26.42 8.58 -4.45
CA LYS A 68 27.75 8.11 -4.05
C LYS A 68 27.76 6.59 -3.84
N ALA A 69 26.76 6.05 -3.14
CA ALA A 69 26.60 4.62 -2.93
C ALA A 69 26.36 3.86 -4.25
N GLY A 70 25.54 4.40 -5.16
CA GLY A 70 25.28 3.83 -6.47
C GLY A 70 26.52 3.76 -7.36
N LYS A 71 27.37 4.80 -7.34
CA LYS A 71 28.67 4.77 -8.05
C LYS A 71 29.61 3.70 -7.50
N TRP A 72 29.63 3.51 -6.17
CA TRP A 72 30.40 2.43 -5.54
C TRP A 72 29.86 1.04 -5.90
N ALA A 73 28.54 0.84 -5.86
CA ALA A 73 27.89 -0.41 -6.23
C ALA A 73 28.11 -0.76 -7.72
N LEU A 74 27.99 0.21 -8.63
CA LEU A 74 28.24 0.00 -10.06
C LEU A 74 29.70 -0.39 -10.34
N LYS A 75 30.66 0.22 -9.62
CA LYS A 75 32.07 -0.15 -9.71
C LYS A 75 32.33 -1.58 -9.21
N TYR A 76 31.63 -2.00 -8.15
CA TYR A 76 31.71 -3.35 -7.61
C TYR A 76 31.15 -4.39 -8.59
N LEU A 77 29.99 -4.12 -9.20
CA LEU A 77 29.37 -5.00 -10.20
C LEU A 77 30.21 -5.11 -11.47
N LYS A 78 30.77 -4.00 -11.97
CA LYS A 78 31.68 -4.01 -13.12
C LYS A 78 32.94 -4.85 -12.88
N LYS A 79 33.42 -4.90 -11.63
CA LYS A 79 34.57 -5.72 -11.25
C LYS A 79 34.24 -7.21 -11.19
N ARG A 80 33.02 -7.60 -10.78
CA ARG A 80 32.57 -9.00 -10.83
C ARG A 80 32.28 -9.47 -12.27
N GLY A 81 31.65 -8.64 -13.10
CA GLY A 81 31.39 -8.99 -14.50
C GLY A 81 32.64 -9.12 -15.38
N ALA A 82 33.78 -8.56 -14.95
CA ALA A 82 35.08 -8.71 -15.63
C ALA A 82 35.96 -9.84 -15.04
N GLY A 83 35.47 -10.54 -14.01
CA GLY A 83 36.21 -11.59 -13.30
C GLY A 83 35.58 -12.98 -13.40
N ASP A 84 34.56 -13.16 -14.23
CA ASP A 84 33.82 -14.42 -14.40
C ASP A 84 34.07 -15.04 -15.80
N GLU A 85 35.34 -15.11 -16.20
CA GLU A 85 35.82 -16.08 -17.19
C GLU A 85 36.73 -17.10 -16.49
N GLY A 86 36.19 -17.81 -15.50
CA GLY A 86 36.87 -18.97 -14.94
C GLY A 86 36.43 -19.36 -13.54
N GLY A 87 35.47 -20.28 -13.45
CA GLY A 87 35.27 -21.03 -12.21
C GLY A 87 33.91 -21.67 -12.01
N VAL A 88 33.53 -22.58 -12.91
CA VAL A 88 32.63 -23.72 -12.65
C VAL A 88 31.21 -23.36 -12.20
N ALA A 89 30.31 -23.38 -13.18
CA ALA A 89 28.96 -23.86 -12.94
C ALA A 89 29.04 -25.29 -12.38
N GLU A 90 28.88 -25.44 -11.07
CA GLU A 90 28.49 -26.74 -10.51
C GLU A 90 26.96 -26.77 -10.48
N GLU A 91 26.45 -27.42 -11.51
CA GLU A 91 25.08 -27.91 -11.63
C GLU A 91 24.87 -29.04 -10.61
N PRO A 92 23.96 -28.92 -9.62
CA PRO A 92 23.39 -30.12 -9.04
C PRO A 92 22.28 -30.56 -10.00
N ASN A 93 22.66 -31.50 -10.86
CA ASN A 93 21.82 -32.35 -11.70
C ASN A 93 20.32 -32.31 -11.34
N ALA A 94 19.52 -31.74 -12.23
CA ALA A 94 18.13 -32.11 -12.33
C ALA A 94 18.01 -33.22 -13.37
N SER A 95 17.89 -34.48 -12.93
CA SER A 95 16.95 -35.49 -13.48
C SER A 95 17.23 -36.90 -12.94
N GLY A 96 16.24 -37.45 -12.22
CA GLY A 96 16.22 -38.83 -11.74
C GLY A 96 14.87 -39.17 -11.13
N VAL A 97 13.95 -39.58 -11.99
CA VAL A 97 12.52 -39.87 -11.79
C VAL A 97 12.20 -40.96 -10.74
N SER A 98 11.09 -40.72 -10.02
CA SER A 98 10.11 -41.61 -9.36
C SER A 98 10.52 -42.88 -8.61
N SER A 99 10.07 -42.99 -7.36
CA SER A 99 9.16 -44.07 -6.95
C SER A 99 8.37 -43.74 -5.68
N ALA A 100 7.12 -44.20 -5.69
CA ALA A 100 6.04 -43.97 -4.73
C ALA A 100 6.37 -44.36 -3.29
N THR A 101 5.70 -43.72 -2.31
CA THR A 101 4.89 -44.37 -1.25
C THR A 101 4.06 -43.32 -0.49
N THR A 102 2.81 -43.68 -0.24
CA THR A 102 1.68 -43.00 0.41
C THR A 102 1.90 -42.51 1.87
N PRO A 103 1.05 -41.60 2.39
CA PRO A 103 1.21 -40.95 3.70
C PRO A 103 0.66 -41.77 4.88
N PRO A 104 1.20 -41.63 6.11
CA PRO A 104 0.47 -42.01 7.31
C PRO A 104 -0.39 -40.84 7.83
N LEU A 105 -1.69 -41.14 7.98
CA LEU A 105 -2.65 -40.45 8.85
C LEU A 105 -2.15 -40.41 10.29
N ILE A 106 -2.09 -39.22 10.93
CA ILE A 106 -2.22 -39.10 12.39
C ILE A 106 -3.03 -37.84 12.72
N SER A 107 -4.18 -38.09 13.36
CA SER A 107 -5.10 -37.16 13.99
C SER A 107 -4.62 -36.85 15.42
N PHE A 108 -4.78 -35.60 15.87
CA PHE A 108 -5.01 -35.25 17.26
C PHE A 108 -6.00 -34.09 17.33
#